data_AF-A0A251Z7W3-F1
#
_entry.id   AF-A0A251Z7W3-F1
#
_cell.length_a   1.000
_cell.length_b   1.000
_cell.length_c   1.000
_cell.angle_alpha   90.00
_cell.angle_beta   90.00
_cell.angle_gamma   90.00
#
_symmetry.space_group_name_H-M   'P 1'
#
loop_
_entity.id
_entity.type
_entity.pdbx_description
1 polymer ?
#
loop_
_entity_poly.entity_id
_entity_poly.type
_entity_poly.pdbx_seq_one_letter_code
_entity_poly.pdbx_strand_id
1 'polypeptide(L)'
;MKLIKLGLFTLLLGAASMIPGPAMSKLFNAKCLLVIDGSTRMNSQCSFTSDADSDFFSDKKLLLVCPNGRSAEYSSCYGYEQRVARQGVFGVLFRRGDSGDLCWNEGTMRKASPCFDGLRRNGACWESSSAKNRHAEMWHKIKFCAWAL
;
A
#
# COMPACT_ATOMS: atom_id res chain seq x y z
N MET A 1 -8.99 77.49 -2.71
CA MET A 1 -8.82 76.34 -1.78
C MET A 1 -9.14 75.06 -2.53
N LYS A 2 -8.21 74.09 -2.53
CA LYS A 2 -8.22 72.88 -3.36
C LYS A 2 -9.09 71.78 -2.74
N LEU A 3 -9.89 71.12 -3.59
CA LEU A 3 -10.62 69.88 -3.29
C LEU A 3 -9.66 68.74 -2.92
N ILE A 4 -9.97 67.98 -1.87
CA ILE A 4 -9.33 66.68 -1.59
C ILE A 4 -10.40 65.59 -1.79
N LYS A 5 -10.19 64.77 -2.81
CA LYS A 5 -10.99 63.58 -3.14
C LYS A 5 -10.72 62.48 -2.11
N LEU A 6 -11.77 61.94 -1.48
CA LEU A 6 -11.70 60.64 -0.81
C LEU A 6 -11.69 59.54 -1.88
N GLY A 7 -10.55 58.87 -2.04
CA GLY A 7 -10.42 57.66 -2.84
C GLY A 7 -10.64 56.42 -1.97
N LEU A 8 -11.72 55.71 -2.25
CA LEU A 8 -12.07 54.40 -1.70
C LEU A 8 -11.08 53.35 -2.25
N PHE A 9 -10.21 52.80 -1.41
CA PHE A 9 -9.30 51.71 -1.79
C PHE A 9 -9.85 50.37 -1.29
N THR A 10 -10.52 49.65 -2.18
CA THR A 10 -11.01 48.28 -1.93
C THR A 10 -9.86 47.30 -2.16
N LEU A 11 -9.31 46.72 -1.09
CA LEU A 11 -8.33 45.62 -1.18
C LEU A 11 -9.08 44.31 -1.50
N LEU A 12 -9.00 43.85 -2.75
CA LEU A 12 -9.41 42.50 -3.14
C LEU A 12 -8.25 41.52 -2.85
N LEU A 13 -8.31 40.82 -1.72
CA LEU A 13 -7.48 39.63 -1.50
C LEU A 13 -8.04 38.49 -2.36
N GLY A 14 -7.37 38.19 -3.47
CA GLY A 14 -7.60 36.97 -4.24
C GLY A 14 -7.05 35.76 -3.47
N ALA A 15 -7.94 34.94 -2.91
CA ALA A 15 -7.57 33.63 -2.39
C ALA A 15 -7.26 32.70 -3.58
N ALA A 16 -5.98 32.43 -3.82
CA ALA A 16 -5.56 31.37 -4.73
C ALA A 16 -5.95 30.02 -4.11
N SER A 17 -7.04 29.43 -4.59
CA SER A 17 -7.44 28.07 -4.26
C SER A 17 -6.41 27.09 -4.84
N MET A 18 -5.49 26.63 -4.01
CA MET A 18 -4.68 25.45 -4.32
C MET A 18 -5.61 24.24 -4.33
N ILE A 19 -6.07 23.84 -5.52
CA ILE A 19 -6.77 22.57 -5.72
C ILE A 19 -5.70 21.47 -5.59
N PRO A 20 -5.73 20.60 -4.57
CA PRO A 20 -4.84 19.44 -4.55
C PRO A 20 -5.18 18.55 -5.75
N GLY A 21 -4.22 18.43 -6.67
CA GLY A 21 -4.35 17.51 -7.80
C GLY A 21 -4.49 16.06 -7.33
N PRO A 22 -5.14 15.19 -8.12
CA PRO A 22 -5.26 13.77 -7.76
C PRO A 22 -3.87 13.16 -7.56
N ALA A 23 -3.66 12.51 -6.42
CA ALA A 23 -2.44 11.76 -6.13
C ALA A 23 -2.25 10.70 -7.21
N MET A 24 -1.21 10.87 -8.03
CA MET A 24 -0.93 10.00 -9.16
C MET A 24 -0.24 8.74 -8.67
N SER A 25 -0.97 7.63 -8.62
CA SER A 25 -0.41 6.31 -8.33
C SER A 25 0.58 5.93 -9.41
N LYS A 26 1.80 5.53 -9.01
CA LYS A 26 2.81 5.06 -9.97
C LYS A 26 2.92 3.55 -9.89
N LEU A 27 2.55 2.88 -10.98
CA LEU A 27 2.73 1.46 -11.17
C LEU A 27 4.15 1.19 -11.71
N PHE A 28 4.87 0.30 -11.04
CA PHE A 28 6.20 -0.15 -11.41
C PHE A 28 6.20 -1.65 -11.64
N ASN A 29 6.91 -2.08 -12.69
CA ASN A 29 7.43 -3.43 -12.73
C ASN A 29 8.61 -3.49 -11.76
N ALA A 30 8.49 -4.33 -10.74
CA ALA A 30 9.48 -4.43 -9.70
C ALA A 30 9.87 -5.88 -9.46
N LYS A 31 11.04 -6.08 -8.84
CA LYS A 31 11.35 -7.30 -8.12
C LYS A 31 11.02 -7.07 -6.65
N CYS A 32 10.25 -7.95 -6.05
CA CYS A 32 9.92 -7.91 -4.64
C CYS A 32 10.55 -9.08 -3.88
N LEU A 33 10.98 -8.80 -2.65
CA LEU A 33 11.39 -9.79 -1.66
C LEU A 33 10.56 -9.58 -0.39
N LEU A 34 9.91 -10.63 0.11
CA LEU A 34 9.27 -10.65 1.43
C LEU A 34 9.83 -11.80 2.24
N VAL A 35 10.42 -11.49 3.38
CA VAL A 35 10.93 -12.45 4.36
C VAL A 35 10.26 -12.17 5.71
N ILE A 36 9.71 -13.22 6.30
CA ILE A 36 9.09 -13.18 7.64
C ILE A 36 9.67 -14.32 8.45
N ASP A 37 10.29 -13.99 9.59
CA ASP A 37 10.97 -14.90 10.50
C ASP A 37 11.98 -15.82 9.78
N GLY A 38 12.76 -15.22 8.88
CA GLY A 38 13.76 -15.92 8.07
C GLY A 38 13.20 -16.73 6.89
N SER A 39 11.88 -16.94 6.83
CA SER A 39 11.24 -17.64 5.72
C SER A 39 10.94 -16.70 4.56
N THR A 40 11.43 -17.02 3.37
CA THR A 40 11.10 -16.26 2.15
C THR A 40 9.67 -16.59 1.72
N ARG A 41 8.81 -15.57 1.71
CA ARG A 41 7.41 -15.66 1.28
C ARG A 41 7.24 -15.24 -0.17
N MET A 42 8.05 -14.30 -0.64
CA MET A 42 8.07 -13.85 -2.03
C MET A 42 9.51 -13.50 -2.42
N ASN A 43 9.93 -13.94 -3.61
CA ASN A 43 11.17 -13.52 -4.26
C ASN A 43 10.97 -13.64 -5.77
N SER A 44 10.25 -12.68 -6.34
CA SER A 44 9.86 -12.72 -7.76
C SER A 44 9.61 -11.32 -8.30
N GLN A 45 9.36 -11.24 -9.60
CA GLN A 45 8.70 -10.08 -10.17
C GLN A 45 7.35 -9.87 -9.47
N CYS A 46 7.00 -8.61 -9.25
CA CYS A 46 5.77 -8.20 -8.60
C CYS A 46 5.22 -6.95 -9.29
N SER A 47 3.90 -6.82 -9.23
CA SER A 47 3.21 -5.55 -9.44
C SER A 47 3.43 -4.70 -8.20
N PHE A 48 4.03 -3.52 -8.34
CA PHE A 48 4.24 -2.59 -7.24
C PHE A 48 3.64 -1.23 -7.58
N THR A 49 2.70 -0.76 -6.76
CA THR A 49 2.09 0.57 -6.93
C THR A 49 2.44 1.41 -5.73
N SER A 50 2.99 2.60 -5.95
CA SER A 50 3.33 3.56 -4.89
C SER A 50 2.42 4.77 -4.96
N ASP A 51 1.69 5.02 -3.87
CA ASP A 51 0.84 6.19 -3.61
C ASP A 51 1.52 7.11 -2.58
N ALA A 52 0.89 8.21 -2.17
CA ALA A 52 1.49 9.16 -1.21
C ALA A 52 1.90 8.48 0.12
N ASP A 53 1.01 7.66 0.69
CA ASP A 53 1.14 7.11 2.05
C ASP A 53 1.15 5.57 2.09
N SER A 54 1.04 4.91 0.94
CA SER A 54 1.02 3.44 0.89
C SER A 54 1.62 2.89 -0.38
N ASP A 55 2.16 1.69 -0.26
CA ASP A 55 2.66 0.89 -1.38
C ASP A 55 1.91 -0.44 -1.42
N PHE A 56 1.27 -0.75 -2.56
CA PHE A 56 0.65 -2.05 -2.81
C PHE A 56 1.62 -2.96 -3.57
N PHE A 57 1.69 -4.23 -3.18
CA PHE A 57 2.48 -5.23 -3.91
C PHE A 57 1.70 -6.52 -4.13
N SER A 58 1.94 -7.18 -5.26
CA SER A 58 1.37 -8.49 -5.58
C SER A 58 2.23 -9.26 -6.57
N ASP A 59 2.40 -10.57 -6.35
CA ASP A 59 3.00 -11.49 -7.32
C ASP A 59 2.04 -11.89 -8.46
N LYS A 60 0.79 -11.41 -8.42
CA LYS A 60 -0.29 -11.69 -9.38
C LYS A 60 -0.62 -13.18 -9.54
N LYS A 61 -0.21 -14.05 -8.61
CA LYS A 61 -0.48 -15.50 -8.68
C LYS A 61 -1.81 -15.88 -8.03
N LEU A 62 -2.30 -15.10 -7.06
CA LEU A 62 -3.54 -15.41 -6.35
C LEU A 62 -4.71 -15.53 -7.34
N LEU A 63 -5.39 -16.67 -7.33
CA LEU A 63 -6.62 -16.89 -8.09
C LEU A 63 -7.77 -17.09 -7.13
N LEU A 64 -8.78 -16.23 -7.24
CA LEU A 64 -10.05 -16.37 -6.55
C LEU A 64 -11.11 -16.89 -7.51
N VAL A 65 -11.94 -17.83 -7.06
CA VAL A 65 -13.04 -18.40 -7.84
C VAL A 65 -14.36 -18.22 -7.10
N CYS A 66 -15.44 -18.11 -7.89
CA CYS A 66 -16.82 -18.14 -7.41
C CYS A 66 -17.28 -19.60 -7.19
N PRO A 67 -18.45 -19.84 -6.56
CA PRO A 67 -18.98 -21.20 -6.33
C PRO A 67 -19.17 -22.03 -7.62
N ASN A 68 -19.34 -21.36 -8.76
CA ASN A 68 -19.43 -21.98 -10.09
C ASN A 68 -18.06 -22.40 -10.68
N GLY A 69 -16.96 -22.24 -9.92
CA GLY A 69 -15.60 -22.58 -10.34
C GLY A 69 -14.94 -21.55 -11.29
N ARG A 70 -15.65 -20.52 -11.72
CA ARG A 70 -15.10 -19.48 -12.60
C ARG A 70 -14.30 -18.46 -11.79
N SER A 71 -13.28 -17.87 -12.42
CA SER A 71 -12.50 -16.78 -11.82
C SER A 71 -13.42 -15.65 -11.38
N ALA A 72 -13.21 -15.15 -10.15
CA ALA A 72 -13.92 -14.02 -9.58
C ALA A 72 -13.60 -12.69 -10.30
N GLU A 73 -12.55 -12.65 -11.13
CA GLU A 73 -12.25 -11.51 -12.01
C GLU A 73 -13.28 -11.37 -13.14
N TYR A 74 -13.86 -12.49 -13.60
CA TYR A 74 -14.75 -12.54 -14.77
C TYR A 74 -16.16 -13.07 -14.45
N SER A 75 -16.49 -13.24 -13.17
CA SER A 75 -17.77 -13.79 -12.71
C SER A 75 -18.30 -12.97 -11.54
N SER A 76 -19.61 -12.68 -11.56
CA SER A 76 -20.28 -11.98 -10.47
C SER A 76 -20.61 -12.96 -9.34
N CYS A 77 -19.91 -12.83 -8.22
CA CYS A 77 -20.28 -13.44 -6.94
C CYS A 77 -19.87 -12.52 -5.80
N TYR A 78 -20.52 -12.64 -4.65
CA TYR A 78 -20.19 -11.82 -3.50
C TYR A 78 -18.83 -12.17 -2.93
N GLY A 79 -18.17 -11.20 -2.30
CA GLY A 79 -16.87 -11.41 -1.67
C GLY A 79 -16.87 -12.57 -0.66
N TYR A 80 -17.96 -12.83 0.06
CA TYR A 80 -18.03 -13.96 1.00
C TYR A 80 -18.13 -15.34 0.32
N GLU A 81 -18.52 -15.38 -0.95
CA GLU A 81 -18.65 -16.61 -1.75
C GLU A 81 -17.33 -17.02 -2.40
N GLN A 82 -16.42 -16.07 -2.61
CA GLN A 82 -15.14 -16.31 -3.24
C GLN A 82 -14.26 -17.28 -2.43
N ARG A 83 -13.51 -18.12 -3.13
CA ARG A 83 -12.56 -19.09 -2.56
C ARG A 83 -11.20 -18.97 -3.25
N VAL A 84 -10.13 -19.29 -2.52
CA VAL A 84 -8.78 -19.34 -3.09
C VAL A 84 -8.62 -20.64 -3.87
N ALA A 85 -8.42 -20.55 -5.17
CA ALA A 85 -8.12 -21.69 -6.03
C ALA A 85 -6.62 -21.85 -6.30
N ARG A 86 -5.86 -20.74 -6.26
CA ARG A 86 -4.40 -20.74 -6.37
C ARG A 86 -3.81 -19.73 -5.40
N GLN A 87 -2.80 -20.16 -4.65
CA GLN A 87 -2.07 -19.30 -3.72
C GLN A 87 -1.26 -18.24 -4.46
N GLY A 88 -1.01 -17.12 -3.77
CA GLY A 88 -0.20 -16.01 -4.25
C GLY A 88 0.02 -15.01 -3.13
N VAL A 89 1.06 -14.20 -3.26
CA VAL A 89 1.45 -13.24 -2.22
C VAL A 89 1.10 -11.82 -2.65
N PHE A 90 0.38 -11.12 -1.79
CA PHE A 90 0.12 -9.69 -1.93
C PHE A 90 0.04 -9.01 -0.56
N GLY A 91 0.12 -7.69 -0.57
CA GLY A 91 0.01 -6.90 0.65
C GLY A 91 0.06 -5.40 0.42
N VAL A 92 0.06 -4.67 1.52
CA VAL A 92 0.14 -3.21 1.56
C VAL A 92 1.16 -2.81 2.63
N LEU A 93 2.05 -1.91 2.27
CA LEU A 93 2.91 -1.20 3.21
C LEU A 93 2.37 0.22 3.40
N PHE A 94 1.96 0.57 4.61
CA PHE A 94 1.59 1.94 4.97
C PHE A 94 2.82 2.69 5.49
N ARG A 95 3.09 3.87 4.95
CA ARG A 95 4.23 4.71 5.34
C ARG A 95 3.75 5.77 6.34
N ARG A 96 4.43 5.86 7.48
CA ARG A 96 4.10 6.78 8.59
C ARG A 96 5.37 7.47 9.07
N GLY A 97 5.71 8.55 8.36
CA GLY A 97 6.97 9.28 8.58
C GLY A 97 8.18 8.39 8.33
N ASP A 98 8.92 8.12 9.40
CA ASP A 98 10.13 7.28 9.40
C ASP A 98 9.85 5.80 9.74
N SER A 99 8.59 5.45 9.94
CA SER A 99 8.12 4.09 10.25
C SER A 99 7.11 3.59 9.21
N GLY A 100 6.86 2.28 9.19
CA GLY A 100 5.90 1.67 8.28
C GLY A 100 5.20 0.46 8.88
N ASP A 101 3.99 0.21 8.38
CA ASP A 101 3.16 -0.93 8.74
C ASP A 101 2.99 -1.85 7.53
N LEU A 102 3.36 -3.12 7.63
CA LEU A 102 3.21 -4.09 6.56
C LEU A 102 2.06 -5.04 6.86
N CYS A 103 1.05 -5.06 5.99
CA CYS A 103 0.02 -6.09 5.96
C CYS A 103 0.26 -7.03 4.77
N TRP A 104 0.09 -8.33 4.94
CA TRP A 104 0.23 -9.32 3.85
C TRP A 104 -0.81 -10.41 3.99
N ASN A 105 -1.06 -11.17 2.92
CA ASN A 105 -2.16 -12.13 2.88
C ASN A 105 -1.79 -13.55 3.36
N GLU A 106 -0.68 -13.72 4.07
CA GLU A 106 -0.19 -15.03 4.54
C GLU A 106 0.04 -16.06 3.41
N GLY A 107 0.02 -15.64 2.14
CA GLY A 107 0.09 -16.49 0.95
C GLY A 107 -1.19 -17.29 0.63
N THR A 108 -2.09 -17.45 1.60
CA THR A 108 -3.29 -18.29 1.47
C THR A 108 -4.60 -17.53 1.66
N MET A 109 -4.54 -16.29 2.14
CA MET A 109 -5.72 -15.51 2.51
C MET A 109 -6.16 -14.59 1.37
N ARG A 110 -7.44 -14.22 1.40
CA ARG A 110 -8.08 -13.30 0.45
C ARG A 110 -7.95 -11.83 0.85
N LYS A 111 -7.39 -11.58 2.04
CA LYS A 111 -7.22 -10.25 2.64
C LYS A 111 -5.78 -10.13 3.13
N ALA A 112 -5.21 -8.93 3.04
CA ALA A 112 -3.94 -8.61 3.69
C ALA A 112 -4.15 -8.44 5.21
N SER A 113 -3.82 -9.49 5.94
CA SER A 113 -3.81 -9.60 7.40
C SER A 113 -2.99 -10.85 7.74
N PRO A 114 -2.13 -10.84 8.78
CA PRO A 114 -1.97 -9.79 9.79
C PRO A 114 -1.17 -8.58 9.29
N CYS A 115 -1.18 -7.53 10.11
CA CYS A 115 -0.40 -6.31 9.93
C CYS A 115 0.67 -6.20 11.01
N PHE A 116 1.88 -5.83 10.60
CA PHE A 116 3.02 -5.66 11.48
C PHE A 116 3.50 -4.22 11.45
N ASP A 117 3.67 -3.61 12.61
CA ASP A 117 4.14 -2.23 12.73
C ASP A 117 5.65 -2.13 12.98
N GLY A 118 6.16 -0.90 12.96
CA GLY A 118 7.53 -0.60 13.38
C GLY A 118 8.61 -0.96 12.35
N LEU A 119 8.25 -1.17 11.09
CA LEU A 119 9.25 -1.33 10.02
C LEU A 119 9.94 0.01 9.77
N ARG A 120 11.25 -0.04 9.51
CA ARG A 120 12.08 1.12 9.19
C ARG A 120 12.66 0.98 7.80
N ARG A 121 12.79 2.10 7.11
CA ARG A 121 13.35 2.11 5.76
C ARG A 121 14.88 2.00 5.81
N ASN A 122 15.42 1.04 5.08
CA ASN A 122 16.84 0.85 4.84
C ASN A 122 17.06 0.60 3.33
N GLY A 123 17.48 1.65 2.61
CA GLY A 123 17.59 1.63 1.15
C GLY A 123 16.25 1.33 0.47
N ALA A 124 16.21 0.24 -0.30
CA ALA A 124 15.02 -0.25 -1.00
C ALA A 124 14.14 -1.18 -0.15
N CYS A 125 14.51 -1.40 1.11
CA CYS A 125 13.82 -2.30 2.02
C CYS A 125 13.15 -1.55 3.17
N TRP A 126 12.08 -2.15 3.67
CA TRP A 126 11.45 -1.89 4.95
C TRP A 126 11.68 -3.11 5.82
N GLU A 127 12.34 -2.92 6.96
CA GLU A 127 12.73 -4.04 7.81
C GLU A 127 12.58 -3.71 9.30
N SER A 128 12.36 -4.76 10.09
CA SER A 128 12.36 -4.69 11.56
C SER A 128 12.76 -6.05 12.12
N SER A 129 13.59 -6.05 13.16
CA SER A 129 13.95 -7.25 13.91
C SER A 129 12.90 -7.63 14.98
N SER A 130 11.92 -6.76 15.19
CA SER A 130 10.91 -6.86 16.25
C SER A 130 9.66 -6.09 15.84
N ALA A 131 9.06 -6.48 14.72
CA ALA A 131 7.79 -5.92 14.26
C ALA A 131 6.66 -6.51 15.10
N LYS A 132 5.75 -5.69 15.64
CA LYS A 132 4.64 -6.18 16.45
C LYS A 132 3.46 -6.49 15.55
N ASN A 133 2.89 -7.69 15.69
CA ASN A 133 1.59 -7.98 15.09
C ASN A 133 0.51 -7.22 15.88
N ARG A 134 -0.32 -6.42 15.22
CA ARG A 134 -1.37 -5.64 15.91
C ARG A 134 -2.38 -6.49 16.68
N HIS A 135 -2.52 -7.76 16.31
CA HIS A 135 -3.51 -8.68 16.89
C HIS A 135 -2.90 -9.80 17.74
N ALA A 136 -1.57 -9.84 17.89
CA ALA A 136 -0.89 -10.86 18.70
C ALA A 136 0.32 -10.28 19.42
N GLU A 137 0.61 -10.76 20.63
CA GLU A 137 1.78 -10.33 21.43
C GLU A 137 3.10 -10.97 20.96
N MET A 138 3.19 -11.35 19.69
CA MET A 138 4.38 -11.93 19.09
C MET A 138 5.13 -10.90 18.27
N TRP A 139 6.46 -10.94 18.41
CA TRP A 139 7.41 -10.11 17.68
C TRP A 139 7.97 -10.89 16.50
N HIS A 140 8.02 -10.25 15.34
CA HIS A 140 8.45 -10.89 14.09
C HIS A 140 9.64 -10.16 13.48
N LYS A 141 10.53 -10.93 12.85
CA LYS A 141 11.59 -10.38 12.00
C LYS A 141 11.04 -10.25 10.58
N ILE A 142 10.91 -9.03 10.09
CA ILE A 142 10.29 -8.75 8.80
C ILE A 142 11.26 -7.99 7.93
N LYS A 143 11.31 -8.37 6.66
CA LYS A 143 11.99 -7.63 5.60
C LYS A 143 11.15 -7.68 4.34
N PHE A 144 10.74 -6.51 3.87
CA PHE A 144 10.11 -6.32 2.59
C PHE A 144 10.96 -5.38 1.74
N CYS A 145 11.33 -5.79 0.53
CA CYS A 145 12.08 -4.96 -0.40
C CYS A 145 11.36 -4.90 -1.74
N ALA A 146 11.43 -3.75 -2.40
CA ALA A 146 10.97 -3.57 -3.76
C ALA A 146 11.99 -2.75 -4.55
N TRP A 147 12.43 -3.28 -5.69
CA TRP A 147 13.36 -2.62 -6.60
C TRP A 147 12.70 -2.46 -7.96
N ALA A 148 12.76 -1.26 -8.54
CA ALA A 148 12.39 -1.06 -9.93
C ALA A 148 13.28 -1.92 -10.83
N LEU A 149 12.69 -2.51 -11.86
CA LEU A 149 13.38 -3.25 -12.91
C LEU A 149 13.78 -2.34 -14.07
#